data_AF-A0A2E7WFF5-F1
#
_entry.id   AF-A0A2E7WFF5-F1
#
_cell.length_a   1.000
_cell.length_b   1.000
_cell.length_c   1.000
_cell.angle_alpha   90.00
_cell.angle_beta   90.00
_cell.angle_gamma   90.00
#
_symmetry.space_group_name_H-M   'P 1'
#
loop_
_entity.id
_entity.type
_entity.pdbx_description
1 polymer ?
#
loop_
_entity_poly.entity_id
_entity_poly.type
_entity_poly.pdbx_seq_one_letter_code
_entity_poly.pdbx_strand_id
1 'polypeptide(L)'
;MKLSIERGILLKALAQAQSVVERRNTIPILANVLIEADGSSVQFRATDLDIEVVDKATAMVVRSGASTVSAVMLHEIVRKLPDGALVTLEDEGVTGRLTVEAGRSNFSLATLPKEDFPIMASSDYAANFSIKASVLRRLFDKSKFAISTEETRYYLNGVYMHIAAVDGGNALRCVATDGHRLARIDADVPAGAGEMPGVIVPRKTVGELRKLLEDDDMSIAVSVSETKVRFATPDITLTSKVIDGTFPDYTRVIPQNNTRKLEVDAAEFAKAVDRVATVSSERSRAVKLSLAEDRLILSVNSPESGAAEEELAVAYGDEDLQIGFNAKYLLEIASQVDRENAVFMFNSSGDPTLMREGNDTSALYVVMPMRV
;
A
#
# COMPACT_ATOMS: atom_id res chain seq x y z
N MET A 1 7.26 11.36 33.46
CA MET A 1 6.97 10.00 32.96
C MET A 1 8.08 9.05 33.43
N LYS A 2 7.76 7.83 33.87
CA LYS A 2 8.72 6.74 34.08
C LYS A 2 8.06 5.40 33.80
N LEU A 3 8.59 4.63 32.87
CA LEU A 3 8.09 3.30 32.51
C LEU A 3 9.22 2.33 32.18
N SER A 4 8.95 1.04 32.29
CA SER A 4 9.80 -0.05 31.77
C SER A 4 9.02 -0.94 30.81
N ILE A 5 9.62 -1.27 29.67
CA ILE A 5 8.99 -2.03 28.59
C ILE A 5 10.01 -2.98 27.95
N GLU A 6 9.55 -4.15 27.49
CA GLU A 6 10.42 -5.08 26.77
C GLU A 6 10.89 -4.48 25.44
N ARG A 7 12.18 -4.66 25.11
CA ARG A 7 12.78 -4.18 23.87
C ARG A 7 11.97 -4.55 22.64
N GLY A 8 11.50 -5.81 22.52
CA GLY A 8 10.79 -6.28 21.32
C GLY A 8 9.49 -5.51 21.07
N ILE A 9 8.72 -5.28 22.14
CA ILE A 9 7.47 -4.51 22.11
C ILE A 9 7.75 -3.05 21.75
N LEU A 10 8.73 -2.43 22.41
CA LEU A 10 9.12 -1.04 22.14
C LEU A 10 9.63 -0.87 20.70
N LEU A 11 10.44 -1.81 20.20
CA LEU A 11 10.98 -1.77 18.85
C LEU A 11 9.87 -1.82 17.80
N LYS A 12 8.87 -2.68 17.99
CA LYS A 12 7.70 -2.78 17.09
C LYS A 12 6.93 -1.46 17.03
N ALA A 13 6.61 -0.87 18.18
CA ALA A 13 5.88 0.40 18.24
C ALA A 13 6.67 1.56 17.61
N LEU A 14 7.98 1.63 17.85
CA LEU A 14 8.84 2.65 17.26
C LEU A 14 9.05 2.48 15.76
N ALA A 15 9.02 1.26 15.24
CA ALA A 15 9.10 1.00 13.80
C ALA A 15 7.87 1.57 13.06
N GLN A 16 6.68 1.46 13.67
CA GLN A 16 5.44 2.09 13.17
C GLN A 16 5.51 3.61 13.26
N ALA A 17 5.96 4.14 14.39
CA ALA A 17 6.10 5.58 14.57
C ALA A 17 7.09 6.20 13.57
N GLN A 18 8.26 5.57 13.39
CA GLN A 18 9.29 6.03 12.47
C GLN A 18 8.82 6.08 11.02
N SER A 19 7.97 5.16 10.58
CA SER A 19 7.58 5.09 9.17
C SER A 19 6.57 6.15 8.75
N VAL A 20 5.78 6.67 9.70
CA VAL A 20 4.90 7.81 9.45
C VAL A 20 5.70 9.11 9.37
N VAL A 21 6.78 9.24 10.14
CA VAL A 21 7.63 10.43 10.16
C VAL A 21 8.33 10.64 8.81
N GLU A 22 8.18 11.85 8.24
CA GLU A 22 8.89 12.26 7.04
C GLU A 22 10.39 12.46 7.31
N ARG A 23 11.25 11.92 6.43
CA ARG A 23 12.71 12.03 6.57
C ARG A 23 13.21 13.47 6.45
N ARG A 24 12.50 14.30 5.69
CA ARG A 24 12.81 15.71 5.47
C ARG A 24 11.66 16.54 6.03
N ASN A 25 11.78 16.93 7.29
CA ASN A 25 10.79 17.77 7.94
C ASN A 25 11.42 19.10 8.37
N THR A 26 10.75 20.21 8.09
CA THR A 26 11.15 21.55 8.54
C THR A 26 10.61 21.87 9.94
N ILE A 27 9.60 21.11 10.41
CA ILE A 27 8.95 21.27 11.70
C ILE A 27 9.49 20.18 12.66
N PRO A 28 10.35 20.52 13.65
CA PRO A 28 11.04 19.53 14.47
C PRO A 28 10.13 18.57 15.25
N ILE A 29 8.99 19.04 15.76
CA ILE A 29 8.07 18.19 16.56
C ILE A 29 7.48 17.02 15.76
N LEU A 30 7.34 17.17 14.44
CA LEU A 30 6.84 16.11 13.56
C LEU A 30 7.89 15.03 13.28
N ALA A 31 9.15 15.23 13.70
CA ALA A 31 10.16 14.18 13.71
C ALA A 31 10.13 13.32 14.99
N ASN A 32 9.33 13.73 15.98
CA ASN A 32 9.20 13.05 17.26
C ASN A 32 8.05 12.04 17.25
N VAL A 33 8.18 11.03 18.10
CA VAL A 33 7.07 10.22 18.62
C VAL A 33 6.64 10.81 19.95
N LEU A 34 5.33 10.98 20.15
CA LEU A 34 4.72 11.27 21.44
C LEU A 34 4.52 9.95 22.20
N ILE A 35 5.03 9.88 23.42
CA ILE A 35 4.94 8.73 24.31
C ILE A 35 4.06 9.14 25.48
N GLU A 36 2.93 8.47 25.68
CA GLU A 36 2.01 8.72 26.78
C GLU A 36 1.88 7.46 27.63
N ALA A 37 2.36 7.50 28.87
CA ALA A 37 2.30 6.37 29.78
C ALA A 37 1.26 6.63 30.88
N ASP A 38 0.32 5.70 31.02
CA ASP A 38 -0.71 5.76 32.05
C ASP A 38 -1.21 4.37 32.48
N GLY A 39 -1.43 4.21 33.78
CA GLY A 39 -1.86 2.95 34.39
C GLY A 39 -0.88 1.80 34.11
N SER A 40 -1.30 0.83 33.31
CA SER A 40 -0.48 -0.32 32.87
C SER A 40 -0.17 -0.30 31.37
N SER A 41 -0.34 0.86 30.72
CA SER A 41 -0.26 1.01 29.27
C SER A 41 0.61 2.19 28.86
N VAL A 42 1.17 2.10 27.68
CA VAL A 42 1.87 3.19 27.00
C VAL A 42 1.32 3.31 25.58
N GLN A 43 1.16 4.54 25.11
CA GLN A 43 0.76 4.86 23.75
C GLN A 43 1.90 5.57 23.04
N PHE A 44 2.19 5.16 21.81
CA PHE A 44 3.14 5.78 20.91
C PHE A 44 2.37 6.41 19.76
N ARG A 45 2.50 7.72 19.60
CA ARG A 45 1.82 8.48 18.56
C ARG A 45 2.81 9.18 17.63
N ALA A 46 2.65 9.01 16.33
CA ALA A 46 3.42 9.72 15.31
C ALA A 46 2.49 10.22 14.20
N THR A 47 2.84 11.36 13.62
CA THR A 47 2.04 11.96 12.54
C THR A 47 2.89 12.86 11.66
N ASP A 48 2.48 12.95 10.39
CA ASP A 48 2.97 13.92 9.41
C ASP A 48 1.91 14.99 9.06
N LEU A 49 0.85 15.10 9.88
CA LEU A 49 -0.37 15.92 9.69
C LEU A 49 -1.41 15.36 8.71
N ASP A 50 -1.06 14.41 7.85
CA ASP A 50 -1.99 13.75 6.93
C ASP A 50 -2.36 12.33 7.40
N ILE A 51 -1.43 11.67 8.09
CA ILE A 51 -1.55 10.35 8.68
C ILE A 51 -1.15 10.46 10.15
N GLU A 52 -1.89 9.77 11.02
CA GLU A 52 -1.57 9.57 12.42
C GLU A 52 -1.61 8.07 12.71
N VAL A 53 -0.56 7.56 13.35
CA VAL A 53 -0.55 6.21 13.92
C VAL A 53 -0.51 6.32 15.44
N VAL A 54 -1.34 5.52 16.10
CA VAL A 54 -1.35 5.32 17.55
C VAL A 54 -1.17 3.84 17.82
N ASP A 55 -0.07 3.46 18.46
CA ASP A 55 0.23 2.10 18.89
C ASP A 55 0.16 2.02 20.42
N LYS A 56 -0.61 1.07 20.94
CA LYS A 56 -0.81 0.83 22.37
C LYS A 56 -0.11 -0.46 22.78
N ALA A 57 0.70 -0.36 23.83
CA ALA A 57 1.41 -1.49 24.39
C ALA A 57 1.24 -1.56 25.90
N THR A 58 1.33 -2.77 26.45
CA THR A 58 1.44 -2.96 27.90
C THR A 58 2.86 -2.61 28.36
N ALA A 59 2.97 -1.87 29.46
CA ALA A 59 4.24 -1.50 30.06
C ALA A 59 4.12 -1.39 31.57
N MET A 60 5.24 -1.54 32.28
CA MET A 60 5.31 -1.27 33.71
C MET A 60 5.47 0.24 33.92
N VAL A 61 4.37 0.95 34.13
CA VAL A 61 4.40 2.40 34.39
C VAL A 61 4.61 2.63 35.89
N VAL A 62 5.73 3.28 36.23
CA VAL A 62 6.07 3.67 37.61
C VAL A 62 5.55 5.08 37.90
N ARG A 63 5.56 5.96 36.89
CA ARG A 63 5.08 7.34 36.99
C ARG A 63 4.39 7.73 35.68
N SER A 64 3.07 7.93 35.71
CA SER A 64 2.32 8.42 34.55
C SER A 64 2.90 9.74 34.03
N GLY A 65 2.66 10.01 32.75
CA GLY A 65 3.06 11.25 32.10
C GLY A 65 3.34 11.04 30.62
N ALA A 66 3.78 12.10 29.97
CA ALA A 66 4.08 12.06 28.55
C ALA A 66 5.43 12.73 28.24
N SER A 67 6.01 12.38 27.10
CA SER A 67 7.22 12.97 26.56
C SER A 67 7.20 12.88 25.04
N THR A 68 8.00 13.70 24.34
CA THR A 68 8.23 13.56 22.91
C THR A 68 9.71 13.38 22.64
N VAL A 69 10.06 12.52 21.69
CA VAL A 69 11.47 12.25 21.36
C VAL A 69 11.60 11.84 19.91
N SER A 70 12.76 12.09 19.28
CA SER A 70 12.99 11.71 17.89
C SER A 70 12.70 10.23 17.65
N ALA A 71 11.73 9.95 16.77
CA ALA A 71 11.29 8.58 16.49
C ALA A 71 12.43 7.75 15.87
N VAL A 72 13.14 8.33 14.91
CA VAL A 72 14.29 7.69 14.23
C VAL A 72 15.42 7.39 15.21
N MET A 73 15.78 8.36 16.06
CA MET A 73 16.89 8.19 16.99
C MET A 73 16.57 7.15 18.05
N LEU A 74 15.36 7.19 18.63
CA LEU A 74 14.95 6.23 19.64
C LEU A 74 14.83 4.82 19.04
N HIS A 75 14.26 4.67 17.85
CA HIS A 75 14.22 3.39 17.14
C HIS A 75 15.63 2.82 16.92
N GLU A 76 16.58 3.62 16.41
CA GLU A 76 17.96 3.16 16.18
C GLU A 76 18.68 2.75 17.46
N ILE A 77 18.41 3.43 18.58
CA ILE A 77 18.95 3.04 19.89
C ILE A 77 18.37 1.68 20.29
N VAL A 78 17.04 1.55 20.32
CA VAL A 78 16.35 0.32 20.77
C VAL A 78 16.71 -0.87 19.89
N ARG A 79 16.83 -0.67 18.57
CA ARG A 79 17.26 -1.71 17.62
C ARG A 79 18.63 -2.28 17.96
N LYS A 80 19.57 -1.46 18.46
CA LYS A 80 20.94 -1.85 18.81
C LYS A 80 21.08 -2.41 20.23
N LEU A 81 20.04 -2.34 21.05
CA LEU A 81 20.05 -2.97 22.38
C LEU A 81 20.01 -4.50 22.25
N PRO A 82 20.53 -5.25 23.25
CA PRO A 82 20.46 -6.71 23.27
C PRO A 82 19.02 -7.25 23.28
N ASP A 83 18.79 -8.40 22.63
CA ASP A 83 17.50 -9.08 22.67
C ASP A 83 17.08 -9.44 24.10
N GLY A 84 15.77 -9.34 24.38
CA GLY A 84 15.20 -9.57 25.72
C GLY A 84 15.51 -8.49 26.76
N ALA A 85 16.19 -7.39 26.39
CA ALA A 85 16.45 -6.30 27.32
C ALA A 85 15.16 -5.62 27.79
N LEU A 86 15.09 -5.28 29.07
CA LEU A 86 14.09 -4.38 29.62
C LEU A 86 14.60 -2.94 29.46
N VAL A 87 13.82 -2.11 28.77
CA VAL A 87 14.17 -0.70 28.49
C VAL A 87 13.38 0.20 29.43
N THR A 88 14.08 1.04 30.18
CA THR A 88 13.48 2.07 31.04
C THR A 88 13.51 3.41 30.31
N LEU A 89 12.35 4.06 30.22
CA LEU A 89 12.20 5.43 29.72
C LEU A 89 11.81 6.34 30.88
N GLU A 90 12.63 7.35 31.16
CA GLU A 90 12.37 8.31 32.23
C GLU A 90 12.50 9.75 31.74
N ASP A 91 11.45 10.53 31.95
CA ASP A 91 11.42 11.98 31.78
C ASP A 91 10.96 12.62 33.09
N GLU A 92 11.81 13.46 33.67
CA GLU A 92 11.53 14.22 34.89
C GLU A 92 10.72 15.50 34.61
N GLY A 93 10.60 15.92 33.35
CA GLY A 93 9.82 17.09 32.89
C GLY A 93 10.51 18.43 33.10
N VAL A 94 11.68 18.47 33.74
CA VAL A 94 12.39 19.72 34.08
C VAL A 94 13.55 20.00 33.14
N THR A 95 14.22 18.95 32.65
CA THR A 95 15.48 19.06 31.89
C THR A 95 15.28 19.18 30.38
N GLY A 96 14.08 18.91 29.86
CA GLY A 96 13.83 18.74 28.43
C GLY A 96 14.59 17.54 27.84
N ARG A 97 14.77 16.47 28.64
CA ARG A 97 15.48 15.26 28.21
C ARG A 97 14.78 13.98 28.65
N LEU A 98 14.73 13.02 27.73
CA LEU A 98 14.30 11.64 27.98
C LEU A 98 15.54 10.77 28.20
N THR A 99 15.61 10.14 29.37
CA THR A 99 16.62 9.14 29.71
C THR A 99 16.15 7.77 29.21
N VAL A 100 17.02 7.05 28.50
CA VAL A 100 16.79 5.69 27.98
C VAL A 100 17.85 4.77 28.55
N GLU A 101 17.44 3.83 29.40
CA GLU A 101 18.34 2.90 30.10
C GLU A 101 18.02 1.45 29.76
N ALA A 102 19.06 0.67 29.49
CA ALA A 102 18.95 -0.78 29.31
C ALA A 102 20.27 -1.45 29.71
N GLY A 103 20.24 -2.19 30.84
CA GLY A 103 21.44 -2.81 31.41
C GLY A 103 22.50 -1.77 31.78
N ARG A 104 23.63 -1.76 31.05
CA ARG A 104 24.75 -0.82 31.27
C ARG A 104 24.76 0.36 30.29
N SER A 105 23.76 0.43 29.41
CA SER A 105 23.62 1.52 28.44
C SER A 105 22.70 2.60 29.00
N ASN A 106 23.12 3.86 28.90
CA ASN A 106 22.34 5.02 29.28
C ASN A 106 22.47 6.10 28.19
N PHE A 107 21.33 6.56 27.67
CA PHE A 107 21.24 7.64 26.69
C PHE A 107 20.38 8.76 27.24
N SER A 108 20.73 10.00 26.91
CA SER A 108 19.92 11.17 27.27
C SER A 108 19.57 11.96 26.01
N LEU A 109 18.29 11.93 25.61
CA LEU A 109 17.80 12.46 24.34
C LEU A 109 17.05 13.76 24.57
N ALA A 110 17.21 14.75 23.68
CA ALA A 110 16.45 15.98 23.76
C ALA A 110 14.96 15.72 23.48
N THR A 111 14.09 16.37 24.23
CA THR A 111 12.63 16.30 24.08
C THR A 111 12.08 17.65 23.63
N LEU A 112 10.83 17.63 23.15
CA LEU A 112 10.05 18.84 22.92
C LEU A 112 8.77 18.79 23.76
N PRO A 113 8.18 19.95 24.10
CA PRO A 113 6.93 20.00 24.85
C PRO A 113 5.83 19.18 24.16
N LYS A 114 5.04 18.44 24.95
CA LYS A 114 3.95 17.63 24.39
C LYS A 114 2.84 18.52 23.81
N GLU A 115 2.70 19.73 24.32
CA GLU A 115 1.70 20.71 23.94
C GLU A 115 1.89 21.18 22.49
N ASP A 116 3.12 21.07 21.97
CA ASP A 116 3.46 21.37 20.59
C ASP A 116 3.14 20.20 19.65
N PHE A 117 2.87 19.00 20.18
CA PHE A 117 2.56 17.83 19.37
C PHE A 117 1.15 17.98 18.77
N PRO A 118 1.00 17.84 17.44
CA PRO A 118 -0.28 18.06 16.78
C PRO A 118 -1.34 17.05 17.24
N ILE A 119 -2.57 17.54 17.34
CA ILE A 119 -3.74 16.71 17.62
C ILE A 119 -4.53 16.54 16.32
N MET A 120 -4.67 15.30 15.85
CA MET A 120 -5.59 15.03 14.75
C MET A 120 -7.02 15.19 15.25
N ALA A 121 -7.78 16.12 14.65
CA ALA A 121 -9.17 16.35 15.04
C ALA A 121 -10.01 15.06 14.90
N SER A 122 -11.01 14.89 15.76
CA SER A 122 -12.01 13.84 15.58
C SER A 122 -12.81 14.08 14.29
N SER A 123 -13.38 13.01 13.76
CA SER A 123 -14.28 13.07 12.61
C SER A 123 -15.48 12.19 12.92
N ASP A 124 -16.65 12.66 12.50
CA ASP A 124 -17.83 11.81 12.42
C ASP A 124 -17.69 10.94 11.17
N TYR A 125 -17.84 9.63 11.36
CA TYR A 125 -17.70 8.65 10.30
C TYR A 125 -19.07 8.23 9.79
N ALA A 126 -19.27 8.35 8.48
CA ALA A 126 -20.52 8.00 7.80
C ALA A 126 -20.73 6.47 7.78
N ALA A 127 -19.65 5.70 7.65
CA ALA A 127 -19.70 4.24 7.68
C ALA A 127 -18.69 3.68 8.69
N ASN A 128 -19.11 2.65 9.41
CA ASN A 128 -18.29 1.88 10.34
C ASN A 128 -18.57 0.40 10.11
N PHE A 129 -17.53 -0.36 9.80
CA PHE A 129 -17.66 -1.79 9.53
C PHE A 129 -16.41 -2.53 9.96
N SER A 130 -16.49 -3.86 9.90
CA SER A 130 -15.42 -4.77 10.24
C SER A 130 -15.12 -5.66 9.03
N ILE A 131 -13.84 -5.85 8.71
CA ILE A 131 -13.38 -6.66 7.58
C ILE A 131 -12.15 -7.47 7.98
N LYS A 132 -12.04 -8.71 7.47
CA LYS A 132 -10.84 -9.52 7.69
C LYS A 132 -9.61 -8.86 7.08
N ALA A 133 -8.49 -8.91 7.79
CA ALA A 133 -7.23 -8.35 7.35
C ALA A 133 -6.77 -8.95 6.01
N SER A 134 -6.95 -10.25 5.80
CA SER A 134 -6.68 -10.93 4.52
C SER A 134 -7.45 -10.34 3.33
N VAL A 135 -8.73 -9.99 3.51
CA VAL A 135 -9.57 -9.38 2.45
C VAL A 135 -9.12 -7.95 2.17
N LEU A 136 -8.89 -7.16 3.22
CA LEU A 136 -8.40 -5.78 3.08
C LEU A 136 -7.02 -5.76 2.42
N ARG A 137 -6.14 -6.69 2.80
CA ARG A 137 -4.81 -6.85 2.21
C ARG A 137 -4.92 -7.17 0.74
N ARG A 138 -5.79 -8.10 0.34
CA ARG A 138 -6.03 -8.42 -1.07
C ARG A 138 -6.46 -7.18 -1.87
N LEU A 139 -7.42 -6.40 -1.35
CA LEU A 139 -7.92 -5.19 -2.02
C LEU A 139 -6.80 -4.16 -2.28
N PHE A 140 -5.96 -3.90 -1.28
CA PHE A 140 -4.89 -2.89 -1.39
C PHE A 140 -3.62 -3.41 -2.06
N ASP A 141 -3.16 -4.62 -1.76
CA ASP A 141 -1.93 -5.18 -2.35
C ASP A 141 -2.08 -5.44 -3.85
N LYS A 142 -3.25 -5.95 -4.29
CA LYS A 142 -3.53 -6.16 -5.72
C LYS A 142 -3.83 -4.88 -6.50
N SER A 143 -4.05 -3.73 -5.83
CA SER A 143 -4.28 -2.45 -6.52
C SER A 143 -3.10 -1.49 -6.46
N LYS A 144 -2.28 -1.52 -5.40
CA LYS A 144 -1.29 -0.47 -5.11
C LYS A 144 -0.25 -0.21 -6.19
N PHE A 145 0.10 -1.21 -7.01
CA PHE A 145 1.13 -1.08 -8.04
C PHE A 145 0.69 -0.12 -9.16
N ALA A 146 -0.63 0.04 -9.36
CA ALA A 146 -1.21 0.94 -10.35
C ALA A 146 -1.43 2.36 -9.83
N ILE A 147 -1.03 2.69 -8.59
CA ILE A 147 -1.12 4.06 -8.07
C ILE A 147 -0.11 4.96 -8.78
N SER A 148 -0.56 6.15 -9.19
CA SER A 148 0.32 7.17 -9.79
C SER A 148 1.40 7.65 -8.81
N THR A 149 2.55 8.01 -9.36
CA THR A 149 3.62 8.70 -8.62
C THR A 149 3.80 10.15 -9.09
N GLU A 150 2.93 10.62 -9.98
CA GLU A 150 2.98 11.97 -10.54
C GLU A 150 2.24 12.97 -9.66
N GLU A 151 2.90 14.07 -9.32
CA GLU A 151 2.32 15.10 -8.44
C GLU A 151 1.21 15.92 -9.12
N THR A 152 1.24 16.06 -10.44
CA THR A 152 0.27 16.87 -11.22
C THR A 152 -1.13 16.26 -11.24
N ARG A 153 -1.24 14.94 -11.11
CA ARG A 153 -2.50 14.19 -11.10
C ARG A 153 -2.76 13.59 -9.72
N TYR A 154 -2.78 14.44 -8.71
CA TYR A 154 -2.81 14.01 -7.30
C TYR A 154 -3.99 13.09 -6.92
N TYR A 155 -5.15 13.21 -7.59
CA TYR A 155 -6.31 12.31 -7.38
C TYR A 155 -6.05 10.86 -7.85
N LEU A 156 -4.94 10.61 -8.56
CA LEU A 156 -4.45 9.26 -8.90
C LEU A 156 -3.39 8.74 -7.91
N ASN A 157 -2.97 9.54 -6.94
CA ASN A 157 -1.91 9.18 -5.97
C ASN A 157 -2.46 8.40 -4.76
N GLY A 158 -3.51 7.61 -4.98
CA GLY A 158 -4.15 6.78 -3.98
C GLY A 158 -4.97 5.65 -4.59
N VAL A 159 -5.63 4.88 -3.73
CA VAL A 159 -6.57 3.83 -4.11
C VAL A 159 -7.99 4.32 -3.84
N TYR A 160 -8.83 4.32 -4.85
CA TYR A 160 -10.23 4.66 -4.73
C TYR A 160 -11.02 3.48 -4.15
N MET A 161 -11.49 3.63 -2.91
CA MET A 161 -12.26 2.65 -2.17
C MET A 161 -13.73 3.10 -2.12
N HIS A 162 -14.64 2.32 -2.69
CA HIS A 162 -16.06 2.67 -2.77
C HIS A 162 -16.97 1.44 -2.88
N ILE A 163 -18.28 1.62 -2.68
CA ILE A 163 -19.28 0.61 -3.03
C ILE A 163 -19.62 0.72 -4.51
N ALA A 164 -19.54 -0.40 -5.21
CA ALA A 164 -19.86 -0.50 -6.63
C ALA A 164 -21.04 -1.45 -6.84
N ALA A 165 -21.94 -1.10 -7.76
CA ALA A 165 -22.93 -2.06 -8.25
C ALA A 165 -22.21 -3.14 -9.08
N VAL A 166 -22.61 -4.40 -8.87
CA VAL A 166 -22.14 -5.57 -9.60
C VAL A 166 -23.34 -6.48 -9.92
N ASP A 167 -23.17 -7.42 -10.85
CA ASP A 167 -24.21 -8.41 -11.12
C ASP A 167 -24.52 -9.20 -9.84
N GLY A 168 -25.78 -9.13 -9.40
CA GLY A 168 -26.24 -9.82 -8.18
C GLY A 168 -26.08 -9.03 -6.87
N GLY A 169 -25.67 -7.76 -6.91
CA GLY A 169 -25.68 -6.90 -5.72
C GLY A 169 -24.68 -5.74 -5.74
N ASN A 170 -23.97 -5.58 -4.63
CA ASN A 170 -22.94 -4.56 -4.45
C ASN A 170 -21.62 -5.24 -4.05
N ALA A 171 -20.51 -4.60 -4.37
CA ALA A 171 -19.17 -5.00 -3.96
C ALA A 171 -18.43 -3.84 -3.28
N LEU A 172 -17.59 -4.15 -2.28
CA LEU A 172 -16.55 -3.22 -1.84
C LEU A 172 -15.42 -3.28 -2.85
N ARG A 173 -15.12 -2.15 -3.49
CA ARG A 173 -14.19 -2.08 -4.60
C ARG A 173 -13.04 -1.14 -4.31
N CYS A 174 -11.83 -1.60 -4.62
CA CYS A 174 -10.62 -0.79 -4.67
C CYS A 174 -10.14 -0.65 -6.12
N VAL A 175 -9.91 0.59 -6.56
CA VAL A 175 -9.40 0.91 -7.90
C VAL A 175 -8.15 1.79 -7.79
N ALA A 176 -7.12 1.48 -8.56
CA ALA A 176 -5.95 2.33 -8.74
C ALA A 176 -5.59 2.44 -10.21
N THR A 177 -5.14 3.62 -10.64
CA THR A 177 -4.65 3.85 -12.01
C THR A 177 -3.65 5.01 -12.04
N ASP A 178 -2.67 4.91 -12.93
CA ASP A 178 -1.72 5.97 -13.28
C ASP A 178 -2.02 6.60 -14.65
N GLY A 179 -3.15 6.20 -15.26
CA GLY A 179 -3.55 6.58 -16.62
C GLY A 179 -2.96 5.71 -17.74
N HIS A 180 -1.99 4.84 -17.45
CA HIS A 180 -1.44 3.86 -18.40
C HIS A 180 -1.87 2.43 -18.08
N ARG A 181 -2.28 2.19 -16.85
CA ARG A 181 -2.76 0.91 -16.37
C ARG A 181 -3.74 1.12 -15.23
N LEU A 182 -4.55 0.10 -14.97
CA LEU A 182 -5.56 0.12 -13.94
C LEU A 182 -5.66 -1.25 -13.28
N ALA A 183 -5.92 -1.25 -11.97
CA ALA A 183 -6.28 -2.43 -11.21
C ALA A 183 -7.64 -2.18 -10.54
N ARG A 184 -8.57 -3.14 -10.64
CA ARG A 184 -9.89 -3.09 -9.99
C ARG A 184 -10.15 -4.39 -9.27
N ILE A 185 -10.25 -4.31 -7.94
CA ILE A 185 -10.36 -5.46 -7.05
C ILE A 185 -11.65 -5.33 -6.25
N ASP A 186 -12.45 -6.38 -6.25
CA ASP A 186 -13.73 -6.47 -5.54
C ASP A 186 -13.63 -7.47 -4.40
N ALA A 187 -14.42 -7.19 -3.36
CA ALA A 187 -14.73 -8.08 -2.27
C ALA A 187 -16.22 -7.94 -1.91
N ASP A 188 -16.74 -8.92 -1.18
CA ASP A 188 -18.08 -8.84 -0.60
C ASP A 188 -18.21 -7.60 0.30
N VAL A 189 -19.37 -6.96 0.26
CA VAL A 189 -19.65 -5.77 1.09
C VAL A 189 -19.80 -6.19 2.55
N PRO A 190 -18.94 -5.71 3.46
CA PRO A 190 -19.12 -5.97 4.88
C PRO A 190 -20.39 -5.31 5.42
N ALA A 191 -21.00 -5.91 6.45
CA ALA A 191 -22.12 -5.30 7.14
C ALA A 191 -21.72 -3.91 7.69
N GLY A 192 -22.53 -2.89 7.40
CA GLY A 192 -22.26 -1.49 7.77
C GLY A 192 -21.45 -0.67 6.75
N ALA A 193 -20.96 -1.29 5.67
CA ALA A 193 -20.23 -0.58 4.61
C ALA A 193 -21.13 -0.03 3.50
N GLY A 194 -22.41 -0.43 3.42
CA GLY A 194 -23.27 -0.16 2.25
C GLY A 194 -23.50 1.32 1.90
N GLU A 195 -23.40 2.22 2.88
CA GLU A 195 -23.57 3.67 2.69
C GLU A 195 -22.25 4.45 2.75
N MET A 196 -21.09 3.77 2.66
CA MET A 196 -19.81 4.48 2.73
C MET A 196 -19.63 5.43 1.52
N PRO A 197 -19.12 6.66 1.75
CA PRO A 197 -18.73 7.52 0.65
C PRO A 197 -17.54 6.90 -0.08
N GLY A 198 -17.45 7.17 -1.39
CA GLY A 198 -16.25 6.83 -2.16
C GLY A 198 -15.10 7.72 -1.73
N VAL A 199 -13.97 7.12 -1.36
CA VAL A 199 -12.80 7.85 -0.86
C VAL A 199 -11.52 7.43 -1.56
N ILE A 200 -10.59 8.35 -1.73
CA ILE A 200 -9.26 8.07 -2.30
C ILE A 200 -8.26 7.95 -1.15
N VAL A 201 -7.86 6.74 -0.82
CA VAL A 201 -6.90 6.44 0.26
C VAL A 201 -5.48 6.73 -0.24
N PRO A 202 -4.74 7.68 0.36
CA PRO A 202 -3.43 8.10 -0.15
C PRO A 202 -2.41 6.96 -0.20
N ARG A 203 -1.50 7.01 -1.18
CA ARG A 203 -0.44 5.99 -1.36
C ARG A 203 0.36 5.70 -0.09
N LYS A 204 0.71 6.74 0.67
CA LYS A 204 1.46 6.57 1.92
C LYS A 204 0.64 5.79 2.95
N THR A 205 -0.65 6.10 3.08
CA THR A 205 -1.61 5.38 3.94
C THR A 205 -1.73 3.92 3.54
N VAL A 206 -1.77 3.62 2.24
CA VAL A 206 -1.78 2.23 1.74
C VAL A 206 -0.50 1.48 2.15
N GLY A 207 0.65 2.14 2.09
CA GLY A 207 1.93 1.59 2.54
C GLY A 207 1.96 1.28 4.03
N GLU A 208 1.45 2.19 4.86
CA GLU A 208 1.39 2.03 6.32
C GLU A 208 0.34 1.00 6.75
N LEU A 209 -0.81 0.97 6.09
CA LEU A 209 -1.88 0.01 6.35
C LEU A 209 -1.38 -1.44 6.29
N ARG A 210 -0.48 -1.76 5.35
CA ARG A 210 0.05 -3.12 5.18
C ARG A 210 0.60 -3.73 6.48
N LYS A 211 1.17 -2.90 7.36
CA LYS A 211 1.76 -3.35 8.62
C LYS A 211 0.72 -3.74 9.67
N LEU A 212 -0.52 -3.29 9.51
CA LEU A 212 -1.66 -3.69 10.35
C LEU A 212 -2.27 -5.02 9.86
N LEU A 213 -1.89 -5.51 8.68
CA LEU A 213 -2.51 -6.65 7.99
C LEU A 213 -1.62 -7.91 7.97
N GLU A 214 -0.76 -8.07 8.99
CA GLU A 214 0.16 -9.21 9.11
C GLU A 214 -0.56 -10.51 9.50
N ASP A 215 -1.61 -10.43 10.32
CA ASP A 215 -2.43 -11.57 10.76
C ASP A 215 -3.70 -11.67 9.92
N ASP A 216 -3.80 -12.70 9.08
CA ASP A 216 -4.89 -12.94 8.13
C ASP A 216 -6.28 -13.08 8.77
N ASP A 217 -6.31 -13.59 10.00
CA ASP A 217 -7.53 -13.88 10.74
C ASP A 217 -8.00 -12.68 11.57
N MET A 218 -7.14 -11.68 11.74
CA MET A 218 -7.49 -10.47 12.47
C MET A 218 -8.60 -9.69 11.77
N SER A 219 -9.55 -9.22 12.57
CA SER A 219 -10.62 -8.34 12.16
C SER A 219 -10.17 -6.88 12.29
N ILE A 220 -10.27 -6.12 11.20
CA ILE A 220 -9.92 -4.69 11.15
C ILE A 220 -11.21 -3.88 11.20
N ALA A 221 -11.30 -2.99 12.18
CA ALA A 221 -12.36 -1.98 12.22
C ALA A 221 -12.02 -0.86 11.23
N VAL A 222 -12.95 -0.54 10.33
CA VAL A 222 -12.80 0.49 9.31
C VAL A 222 -13.88 1.55 9.53
N SER A 223 -13.44 2.80 9.62
CA SER A 223 -14.34 3.96 9.72
C SER A 223 -14.04 4.92 8.57
N VAL A 224 -15.09 5.35 7.85
CA VAL A 224 -14.97 6.16 6.63
C VAL A 224 -15.84 7.41 6.71
N SER A 225 -15.26 8.56 6.40
CA SER A 225 -15.96 9.82 6.12
C SER A 225 -15.43 10.40 4.81
N GLU A 226 -16.06 11.47 4.31
CA GLU A 226 -15.60 12.16 3.09
C GLU A 226 -14.20 12.78 3.22
N THR A 227 -13.71 12.97 4.45
CA THR A 227 -12.43 13.65 4.71
C THR A 227 -11.38 12.76 5.36
N LYS A 228 -11.77 11.64 5.98
CA LYS A 228 -10.85 10.73 6.68
C LYS A 228 -11.25 9.27 6.54
N VAL A 229 -10.23 8.42 6.61
CA VAL A 229 -10.37 6.98 6.80
C VAL A 229 -9.58 6.57 8.04
N ARG A 230 -10.11 5.62 8.80
CA ARG A 230 -9.44 5.00 9.94
C ARG A 230 -9.47 3.49 9.82
N PHE A 231 -8.33 2.87 10.08
CA PHE A 231 -8.15 1.43 10.21
C PHE A 231 -7.66 1.12 11.62
N ALA A 232 -8.34 0.25 12.35
CA ALA A 232 -8.03 -0.03 13.73
C ALA A 232 -8.04 -1.52 14.05
N THR A 233 -7.04 -1.93 14.81
CA THR A 233 -6.97 -3.17 15.59
C THR A 233 -7.15 -2.80 17.08
N PRO A 234 -7.20 -3.76 18.01
CA PRO A 234 -7.23 -3.44 19.44
C PRO A 234 -6.04 -2.57 19.90
N ASP A 235 -4.86 -2.79 19.32
CA ASP A 235 -3.60 -2.19 19.76
C ASP A 235 -3.18 -1.00 18.88
N ILE A 236 -3.42 -1.07 17.58
CA ILE A 236 -2.94 -0.07 16.59
C ILE A 236 -4.13 0.60 15.91
N THR A 237 -4.11 1.94 15.87
CA THR A 237 -5.03 2.77 15.09
C THR A 237 -4.26 3.62 14.08
N LEU A 238 -4.60 3.48 12.80
CA LEU A 238 -4.11 4.30 11.70
C LEU A 238 -5.25 5.21 11.22
N THR A 239 -5.09 6.52 11.37
CA THR A 239 -6.03 7.52 10.85
C THR A 239 -5.36 8.31 9.74
N SER A 240 -6.08 8.60 8.65
CA SER A 240 -5.53 9.34 7.52
C SER A 240 -6.58 10.25 6.90
N LYS A 241 -6.16 11.44 6.44
CA LYS A 241 -6.94 12.22 5.47
C LYS A 241 -7.08 11.44 4.17
N VAL A 242 -8.20 11.64 3.49
CA VAL A 242 -8.37 11.14 2.12
C VAL A 242 -7.96 12.23 1.13
N ILE A 243 -7.65 11.85 -0.11
CA ILE A 243 -7.35 12.84 -1.15
C ILE A 243 -8.64 13.56 -1.53
N ASP A 244 -8.66 14.88 -1.38
CA ASP A 244 -9.78 15.74 -1.77
C ASP A 244 -9.80 15.91 -3.30
N GLY A 245 -10.57 15.06 -3.97
CA GLY A 245 -10.71 15.09 -5.41
C GLY A 245 -11.68 14.03 -5.92
N THR A 246 -12.19 14.23 -7.13
CA THR A 246 -13.06 13.26 -7.79
C THR A 246 -12.22 12.23 -8.54
N PHE A 247 -12.33 10.96 -8.17
CA PHE A 247 -11.68 9.89 -8.94
C PHE A 247 -12.34 9.80 -10.33
N PRO A 248 -11.56 9.60 -11.42
CA PRO A 248 -12.13 9.53 -12.76
C PRO A 248 -13.16 8.40 -12.91
N ASP A 249 -14.07 8.56 -13.88
CA ASP A 249 -14.97 7.48 -14.29
C ASP A 249 -14.19 6.36 -15.00
N TYR A 250 -13.61 5.50 -14.18
CA TYR A 250 -12.73 4.42 -14.59
C TYR A 250 -13.46 3.31 -15.34
N THR A 251 -14.79 3.23 -15.24
CA THR A 251 -15.56 2.17 -15.91
C THR A 251 -15.44 2.26 -17.43
N ARG A 252 -15.26 3.48 -17.96
CA ARG A 252 -15.10 3.76 -19.38
C ARG A 252 -13.81 3.21 -20.00
N VAL A 253 -12.79 2.97 -19.19
CA VAL A 253 -11.50 2.46 -19.68
C VAL A 253 -11.38 0.94 -19.58
N ILE A 254 -12.31 0.28 -18.88
CA ILE A 254 -12.34 -1.19 -18.76
C ILE A 254 -13.05 -1.74 -20.00
N PRO A 255 -12.34 -2.42 -20.91
CA PRO A 255 -12.94 -2.91 -22.14
C PRO A 255 -13.94 -4.04 -21.85
N GLN A 256 -15.10 -3.98 -22.51
CA GLN A 256 -16.19 -4.96 -22.35
C GLN A 256 -16.26 -5.97 -23.51
N ASN A 257 -15.72 -5.60 -24.68
CA ASN A 257 -15.93 -6.31 -25.94
C ASN A 257 -14.62 -6.82 -26.55
N ASN A 258 -13.62 -7.11 -25.72
CA ASN A 258 -12.40 -7.75 -26.19
C ASN A 258 -12.70 -9.22 -26.53
N THR A 259 -12.52 -9.57 -27.80
CA THR A 259 -12.91 -10.89 -28.32
C THR A 259 -11.76 -11.88 -28.40
N ARG A 260 -10.52 -11.40 -28.50
CA ARG A 260 -9.34 -12.25 -28.72
C ARG A 260 -8.78 -12.69 -27.37
N LYS A 261 -8.61 -13.99 -27.16
CA LYS A 261 -8.21 -14.56 -25.86
C LYS A 261 -6.86 -15.24 -25.94
N LEU A 262 -5.94 -14.82 -25.08
CA LEU A 262 -4.68 -15.48 -24.81
C LEU A 262 -4.70 -16.04 -23.40
N GLU A 263 -4.36 -17.31 -23.24
CA GLU A 263 -4.02 -17.88 -21.94
C GLU A 263 -2.55 -18.31 -21.92
N VAL A 264 -1.84 -17.92 -20.86
CA VAL A 264 -0.42 -18.21 -20.69
C VAL A 264 -0.09 -18.44 -19.22
N ASP A 265 0.87 -19.31 -18.93
CA ASP A 265 1.43 -19.44 -17.59
C ASP A 265 2.04 -18.10 -17.16
N ALA A 266 1.55 -17.53 -16.06
CA ALA A 266 1.92 -16.19 -15.65
C ALA A 266 3.41 -16.08 -15.26
N ALA A 267 3.97 -17.15 -14.68
CA ALA A 267 5.36 -17.17 -14.23
C ALA A 267 6.33 -17.32 -15.41
N GLU A 268 5.99 -18.15 -16.39
CA GLU A 268 6.74 -18.31 -17.63
C GLU A 268 6.72 -17.02 -18.45
N PHE A 269 5.52 -16.44 -18.65
CA PHE A 269 5.36 -15.16 -19.32
C PHE A 269 6.17 -14.06 -18.64
N ALA A 270 6.08 -13.92 -17.31
CA ALA A 270 6.84 -12.90 -16.58
C ALA A 270 8.35 -13.07 -16.75
N LYS A 271 8.86 -14.31 -16.65
CA LYS A 271 10.29 -14.59 -16.85
C LYS A 271 10.75 -14.28 -18.27
N ALA A 272 9.94 -14.56 -19.29
CA ALA A 272 10.27 -14.27 -20.68
C ALA A 272 10.26 -12.76 -20.96
N VAL A 273 9.24 -12.04 -20.46
CA VAL A 273 9.19 -10.56 -20.53
C VAL A 273 10.41 -9.94 -19.86
N ASP A 274 10.82 -10.42 -18.69
CA ASP A 274 12.00 -9.92 -17.96
C ASP A 274 13.30 -10.15 -18.75
N ARG A 275 13.46 -11.34 -19.35
CA ARG A 275 14.61 -11.65 -20.21
C ARG A 275 14.70 -10.73 -21.42
N VAL A 276 13.64 -10.60 -22.22
CA VAL A 276 13.69 -9.75 -23.42
C VAL A 276 13.81 -8.27 -23.07
N ALA A 277 13.22 -7.83 -21.96
CA ALA A 277 13.29 -6.45 -21.50
C ALA A 277 14.70 -6.03 -21.05
N THR A 278 15.60 -6.98 -20.76
CA THR A 278 17.01 -6.72 -20.41
C THR A 278 17.76 -5.97 -21.52
N VAL A 279 17.36 -6.15 -22.78
CA VAL A 279 17.95 -5.46 -23.94
C VAL A 279 17.31 -4.08 -24.18
N SER A 280 16.19 -3.78 -23.51
CA SER A 280 15.51 -2.49 -23.65
C SER A 280 16.24 -1.38 -22.88
N SER A 281 16.22 -0.17 -23.43
CA SER A 281 16.68 1.00 -22.67
C SER A 281 15.67 1.36 -21.57
N GLU A 282 16.16 1.90 -20.45
CA GLU A 282 15.30 2.32 -19.33
C GLU A 282 14.20 3.32 -19.73
N ARG A 283 14.43 4.05 -20.83
CA ARG A 283 13.55 5.11 -21.33
C ARG A 283 12.36 4.58 -22.15
N SER A 284 12.53 3.47 -22.87
CA SER A 284 11.46 2.91 -23.72
C SER A 284 10.72 1.79 -23.01
N ARG A 285 11.45 0.79 -22.48
CA ARG A 285 10.91 -0.45 -21.91
C ARG A 285 9.82 -1.11 -22.75
N ALA A 286 9.77 -0.85 -24.06
CA ALA A 286 8.71 -1.35 -24.92
C ALA A 286 8.99 -2.80 -25.34
N VAL A 287 7.99 -3.66 -25.21
CA VAL A 287 8.01 -5.06 -25.65
C VAL A 287 6.85 -5.25 -26.62
N LYS A 288 7.14 -5.79 -27.81
CA LYS A 288 6.15 -6.17 -28.81
C LYS A 288 5.77 -7.65 -28.62
N LEU A 289 4.48 -7.90 -28.49
CA LEU A 289 3.85 -9.22 -28.50
C LEU A 289 3.36 -9.47 -29.93
N SER A 290 3.79 -10.57 -30.54
CA SER A 290 3.26 -11.06 -31.82
C SER A 290 2.56 -12.39 -31.55
N LEU A 291 1.24 -12.38 -31.63
CA LEU A 291 0.35 -13.52 -31.37
C LEU A 291 -0.04 -14.16 -32.70
N ALA A 292 0.06 -15.50 -32.74
CA ALA A 292 -0.40 -16.38 -33.79
C ALA A 292 -0.91 -17.68 -33.16
N GLU A 293 -1.50 -18.58 -33.95
CA GLU A 293 -2.03 -19.87 -33.47
C GLU A 293 -1.00 -20.62 -32.59
N ASP A 294 -1.38 -20.87 -31.34
CA ASP A 294 -0.61 -21.51 -30.27
C ASP A 294 0.77 -20.88 -29.94
N ARG A 295 1.03 -19.64 -30.40
CA ARG A 295 2.35 -19.03 -30.37
C ARG A 295 2.33 -17.56 -29.98
N LEU A 296 3.19 -17.20 -29.03
CA LEU A 296 3.49 -15.82 -28.67
C LEU A 296 4.98 -15.55 -28.85
N ILE A 297 5.31 -14.53 -29.65
CA ILE A 297 6.69 -14.02 -29.78
C ILE A 297 6.78 -12.69 -29.04
N LEU A 298 7.65 -12.64 -28.02
CA LEU A 298 8.06 -11.42 -27.33
C LEU A 298 9.31 -10.88 -28.00
N SER A 299 9.30 -9.61 -28.38
CA SER A 299 10.45 -8.98 -29.03
C SER A 299 10.71 -7.57 -28.51
N VAL A 300 11.98 -7.24 -28.38
CA VAL A 300 12.50 -5.93 -27.99
C VAL A 300 13.57 -5.52 -28.99
N ASN A 301 13.52 -4.28 -29.44
CA ASN A 301 14.54 -3.70 -30.30
C ASN A 301 15.06 -2.38 -29.70
N SER A 302 16.36 -2.34 -29.41
CA SER A 302 17.07 -1.17 -28.89
C SER A 302 18.18 -0.79 -29.89
N PRO A 303 18.14 0.42 -30.48
CA PRO A 303 19.18 0.87 -31.41
C PRO A 303 20.60 0.85 -30.82
N GLU A 304 20.72 0.97 -29.49
CA GLU A 304 22.00 1.03 -28.78
C GLU A 304 22.46 -0.34 -28.27
N SER A 305 21.52 -1.20 -27.85
CA SER A 305 21.82 -2.43 -27.10
C SER A 305 21.59 -3.71 -27.90
N GLY A 306 20.94 -3.63 -29.06
CA GLY A 306 20.63 -4.76 -29.94
C GLY A 306 19.16 -5.18 -29.87
N ALA A 307 18.88 -6.44 -30.19
CA ALA A 307 17.53 -7.00 -30.18
C ALA A 307 17.48 -8.29 -29.35
N ALA A 308 16.33 -8.54 -28.74
CA ALA A 308 16.00 -9.80 -28.09
C ALA A 308 14.66 -10.30 -28.61
N GLU A 309 14.57 -11.61 -28.79
CA GLU A 309 13.36 -12.31 -29.17
C GLU A 309 13.25 -13.59 -28.35
N GLU A 310 12.05 -13.88 -27.85
CA GLU A 310 11.74 -15.11 -27.15
C GLU A 310 10.34 -15.58 -27.52
N GLU A 311 10.19 -16.89 -27.67
CA GLU A 311 8.95 -17.54 -28.06
C GLU A 311 8.38 -18.34 -26.89
N LEU A 312 7.07 -18.26 -26.74
CA LEU A 312 6.28 -19.00 -25.77
C LEU A 312 5.19 -19.80 -26.48
N ALA A 313 5.02 -21.05 -26.09
CA ALA A 313 3.82 -21.82 -26.40
C ALA A 313 2.68 -21.30 -25.53
N VAL A 314 1.55 -20.94 -26.13
CA VAL A 314 0.41 -20.33 -25.44
C VAL A 314 -0.90 -20.90 -25.97
N ALA A 315 -1.99 -20.73 -25.24
CA ALA A 315 -3.32 -21.01 -25.80
C ALA A 315 -3.85 -19.74 -26.48
N TYR A 316 -3.77 -19.69 -27.80
CA TYR A 316 -4.29 -18.60 -28.63
C TYR A 316 -4.80 -19.16 -29.96
N GLY A 317 -6.08 -18.91 -30.27
CA GLY A 317 -6.74 -19.43 -31.48
C GLY A 317 -7.48 -18.39 -32.30
N ASP A 318 -7.22 -17.10 -32.03
CA ASP A 318 -7.84 -15.97 -32.73
C ASP A 318 -6.93 -15.44 -33.86
N GLU A 319 -7.40 -14.44 -34.61
CA GLU A 319 -6.61 -13.79 -35.66
C GLU A 319 -5.29 -13.21 -35.13
N ASP A 320 -4.23 -13.30 -35.94
CA ASP A 320 -2.93 -12.72 -35.63
C ASP A 320 -3.03 -11.28 -35.11
N LEU A 321 -2.24 -10.98 -34.07
CA LEU A 321 -2.20 -9.67 -33.43
C LEU A 321 -0.76 -9.27 -33.13
N GLN A 322 -0.40 -8.04 -33.47
CA GLN A 322 0.83 -7.42 -32.98
C GLN A 322 0.47 -6.21 -32.12
N ILE A 323 0.97 -6.20 -30.89
CA ILE A 323 0.66 -5.16 -29.90
C ILE A 323 1.86 -4.90 -29.00
N GLY A 324 2.08 -3.63 -28.64
CA GLY A 324 3.20 -3.20 -27.82
C GLY A 324 2.77 -2.79 -26.41
N PHE A 325 3.60 -3.08 -25.41
CA PHE A 325 3.37 -2.63 -24.04
C PHE A 325 4.68 -2.20 -23.37
N ASN A 326 4.54 -1.48 -22.25
CA ASN A 326 5.64 -1.29 -21.33
C ASN A 326 5.90 -2.61 -20.55
N ALA A 327 7.11 -3.15 -20.65
CA ALA A 327 7.54 -4.37 -19.99
C ALA A 327 7.30 -4.35 -18.48
N LYS A 328 7.57 -3.21 -17.82
CA LYS A 328 7.37 -3.05 -16.38
C LYS A 328 5.90 -3.25 -16.01
N TYR A 329 4.98 -2.77 -16.85
CA TYR A 329 3.56 -2.89 -16.58
C TYR A 329 3.09 -4.33 -16.75
N LEU A 330 3.58 -5.03 -17.79
CA LEU A 330 3.30 -6.46 -17.98
C LEU A 330 3.82 -7.31 -16.82
N LEU A 331 5.04 -7.06 -16.35
CA LEU A 331 5.63 -7.77 -15.21
C LEU A 331 4.84 -7.55 -13.92
N GLU A 332 4.48 -6.30 -13.61
CA GLU A 332 3.73 -6.01 -12.39
C GLU A 332 2.33 -6.62 -12.44
N ILE A 333 1.66 -6.62 -13.60
CA ILE A 333 0.36 -7.26 -13.82
C ILE A 333 0.49 -8.79 -13.71
N ALA A 334 1.46 -9.42 -14.39
CA ALA A 334 1.69 -10.86 -14.32
C ALA A 334 2.02 -11.33 -12.89
N SER A 335 2.72 -10.52 -12.10
CA SER A 335 3.02 -10.81 -10.69
C SER A 335 1.80 -10.81 -9.76
N GLN A 336 0.63 -10.37 -10.24
CA GLN A 336 -0.62 -10.42 -9.47
C GLN A 336 -1.36 -11.75 -9.57
N VAL A 337 -0.93 -12.66 -10.46
CA VAL A 337 -1.53 -13.98 -10.64
C VAL A 337 -0.94 -14.93 -9.59
N ASP A 338 -1.78 -15.57 -8.78
CA ASP A 338 -1.32 -16.36 -7.64
C ASP A 338 -1.16 -17.85 -7.95
N ARG A 339 -2.08 -18.45 -8.73
CA ARG A 339 -2.22 -19.92 -8.85
C ARG A 339 -2.56 -20.43 -10.25
N GLU A 340 -3.17 -19.62 -11.09
CA GLU A 340 -3.64 -20.05 -12.42
C GLU A 340 -2.88 -19.39 -13.59
N ASN A 341 -3.42 -19.55 -14.80
CA ASN A 341 -2.95 -18.87 -15.99
C ASN A 341 -3.38 -17.39 -15.98
N ALA A 342 -2.54 -16.53 -16.54
CA ALA A 342 -2.93 -15.19 -16.92
C ALA A 342 -3.79 -15.27 -18.19
N VAL A 343 -5.00 -14.70 -18.13
CA VAL A 343 -5.90 -14.61 -19.28
C VAL A 343 -5.92 -13.17 -19.76
N PHE A 344 -5.39 -12.92 -20.94
CA PHE A 344 -5.43 -11.63 -21.60
C PHE A 344 -6.56 -11.60 -22.63
N MET A 345 -7.36 -10.55 -22.59
CA MET A 345 -8.39 -10.28 -23.59
C MET A 345 -7.97 -9.05 -24.40
N PHE A 346 -7.89 -9.20 -25.72
CA PHE A 346 -7.52 -8.15 -26.67
C PHE A 346 -8.66 -7.84 -27.65
N ASN A 347 -8.57 -6.69 -28.30
CA ASN A 347 -9.39 -6.36 -29.47
C ASN A 347 -8.49 -6.00 -30.66
N SER A 348 -8.09 -4.72 -30.78
CA SER A 348 -7.08 -4.27 -31.76
C SER A 348 -5.78 -3.84 -31.07
N SER A 349 -4.74 -3.56 -31.87
CA SER A 349 -3.41 -3.14 -31.39
C SER A 349 -3.40 -1.77 -30.69
N GLY A 350 -4.47 -0.97 -30.85
CA GLY A 350 -4.61 0.33 -30.19
C GLY A 350 -5.54 0.32 -28.98
N ASP A 351 -6.24 -0.79 -28.72
CA ASP A 351 -7.26 -0.86 -27.67
C ASP A 351 -6.68 -1.29 -26.32
N PRO A 352 -7.27 -0.85 -25.20
CA PRO A 352 -6.91 -1.33 -23.87
C PRO A 352 -7.02 -2.86 -23.78
N THR A 353 -6.03 -3.48 -23.14
CA THR A 353 -6.01 -4.92 -22.90
C THR A 353 -6.45 -5.21 -21.47
N LEU A 354 -7.36 -6.17 -21.32
CA LEU A 354 -7.79 -6.67 -20.03
C LEU A 354 -6.95 -7.90 -19.67
N MET A 355 -6.52 -8.01 -18.41
CA MET A 355 -5.92 -9.21 -17.84
C MET A 355 -6.70 -9.63 -16.60
N ARG A 356 -6.93 -10.93 -16.43
CA ARG A 356 -7.41 -11.55 -15.19
C ARG A 356 -6.72 -12.89 -14.92
N GLU A 357 -6.79 -13.35 -13.68
CA GLU A 357 -6.36 -14.70 -13.29
C GLU A 357 -7.47 -15.71 -13.61
N GLY A 358 -7.22 -16.58 -14.58
CA GLY A 358 -8.19 -17.59 -15.03
C GLY A 358 -9.59 -17.03 -15.29
N ASN A 359 -10.55 -17.46 -14.46
CA ASN A 359 -11.94 -17.01 -14.49
C ASN A 359 -12.31 -16.06 -13.33
N ASP A 360 -11.35 -15.62 -12.50
CA ASP A 360 -11.63 -14.65 -11.43
C ASP A 360 -12.01 -13.29 -12.03
N THR A 361 -13.26 -12.89 -11.87
CA THR A 361 -13.78 -11.58 -12.27
C THR A 361 -13.73 -10.54 -11.14
N SER A 362 -13.34 -10.96 -9.93
CA SER A 362 -13.23 -10.07 -8.78
C SER A 362 -11.94 -9.26 -8.81
N ALA A 363 -10.88 -9.74 -9.48
CA ALA A 363 -9.67 -8.97 -9.77
C ALA A 363 -9.47 -8.84 -11.28
N LEU A 364 -9.44 -7.60 -11.78
CA LEU A 364 -9.11 -7.31 -13.17
C LEU A 364 -8.05 -6.22 -13.27
N TYR A 365 -7.30 -6.29 -14.36
CA TYR A 365 -6.24 -5.37 -14.69
C TYR A 365 -6.43 -4.87 -16.11
N VAL A 366 -6.13 -3.60 -16.35
CA VAL A 366 -6.11 -3.00 -17.69
C VAL A 366 -4.72 -2.45 -17.93
N VAL A 367 -4.21 -2.65 -19.14
CA VAL A 367 -2.96 -2.04 -19.60
C VAL A 367 -3.17 -1.39 -20.96
N MET A 368 -2.70 -0.15 -21.09
CA MET A 368 -2.79 0.61 -22.33
C MET A 368 -1.63 0.20 -23.26
N PRO A 369 -1.91 -0.08 -24.55
CA PRO A 369 -0.86 -0.39 -25.50
C PRO A 369 -0.02 0.84 -25.85
N MET A 370 1.18 0.57 -26.35
CA MET A 370 2.12 1.55 -26.87
C MET A 370 2.46 1.21 -28.33
N ARG A 371 2.78 2.21 -29.13
CA ARG A 371 3.31 1.99 -30.47
C ARG A 371 4.72 1.40 -30.37
N VAL A 372 4.96 0.32 -31.11
CA VAL A 372 6.22 -0.44 -31.15
C VAL A 372 6.67 -0.70 -32.58
#